data_AF-A0A3A8E656-F1
#
_entry.id   AF-A0A3A8E656-F1
#
_cell.length_a   1.000
_cell.length_b   1.000
_cell.length_c   1.000
_cell.angle_alpha   90.00
_cell.angle_beta   90.00
_cell.angle_gamma   90.00
#
_symmetry.space_group_name_H-M   'P 1'
#
loop_
_entity.id
_entity.type
_entity.pdbx_description
1 polymer ?
#
loop_
_entity_poly.entity_id
_entity_poly.type
_entity_poly.pdbx_seq_one_letter_code
_entity_poly.pdbx_strand_id
1 'polypeptide(L)'
;MQNYYENKFESIFLEFGLELAKEKIVEDLLYKSSQPKTGGFKNKFDMFWQSNFINIININDVKNENYILALSLYIRYETNNKNICIQYLNLDLQSFILAIRYSGIILNSDHSSWGILKVVAEELAIDQLSNFIRTVEHLQEQYKFRLEDYEDIKNKLNIGQITAMVFGSIYAY
;
A
#
# COMPACT_ATOMS: atom_id res chain seq x y z
N MET A 1 5.93 -20.26 -14.49
CA MET A 1 7.30 -19.71 -14.59
C MET A 1 7.76 -19.45 -13.17
N GLN A 2 8.80 -20.13 -12.69
CA GLN A 2 9.31 -19.88 -11.33
C GLN A 2 10.05 -18.54 -11.31
N ASN A 3 9.58 -17.61 -10.47
CA ASN A 3 10.24 -16.33 -10.23
C ASN A 3 11.23 -16.44 -9.06
N TYR A 4 11.92 -15.34 -8.73
CA TYR A 4 12.89 -15.34 -7.63
C TYR A 4 12.29 -15.80 -6.29
N TYR A 5 11.10 -15.30 -5.95
CA TYR A 5 10.43 -15.60 -4.69
C TYR A 5 9.89 -17.03 -4.65
N GLU A 6 9.50 -17.63 -5.78
CA GLU A 6 9.17 -19.06 -5.86
C GLU A 6 10.36 -19.93 -5.45
N ASN A 7 11.49 -19.76 -6.13
CA ASN A 7 12.69 -20.55 -5.86
C ASN A 7 13.16 -20.35 -4.42
N LYS A 8 13.04 -19.12 -3.91
CA LYS A 8 13.41 -18.80 -2.53
C LYS A 8 12.46 -19.46 -1.53
N PHE A 9 11.16 -19.42 -1.79
CA PHE A 9 10.16 -20.08 -0.95
C PHE A 9 10.37 -21.59 -0.91
N GLU A 10 10.55 -22.25 -2.06
CA GLU A 10 10.80 -23.69 -2.15
C GLU A 10 12.06 -24.10 -1.37
N SER A 11 13.14 -23.33 -1.48
CA SER A 11 14.38 -23.56 -0.71
C SER A 11 14.15 -23.48 0.80
N ILE A 12 13.41 -22.46 1.27
CA ILE A 12 13.14 -22.29 2.71
C ILE A 12 12.15 -23.37 3.18
N PHE A 13 11.16 -23.72 2.36
CA PHE A 13 10.18 -24.77 2.63
C PHE A 13 10.83 -26.14 2.83
N LEU A 14 11.79 -26.51 1.99
CA LEU A 14 12.53 -27.77 2.12
C LEU A 14 13.38 -27.83 3.40
N GLU A 15 13.86 -26.69 3.89
CA GLU A 15 14.74 -26.62 5.07
C GLU A 15 13.95 -26.51 6.39
N PHE A 16 12.87 -25.73 6.42
CA PHE A 16 12.19 -25.33 7.66
C PHE A 16 10.69 -25.69 7.70
N GLY A 17 10.12 -26.18 6.60
CA GLY A 17 8.69 -26.48 6.50
C GLY A 17 7.82 -25.25 6.19
N LEU A 18 6.51 -25.48 6.07
CA LEU A 18 5.55 -24.52 5.51
C LEU A 18 5.44 -23.21 6.28
N GLU A 19 5.16 -23.30 7.58
CA GLU A 19 4.83 -22.12 8.39
C GLU A 19 6.02 -21.17 8.49
N LEU A 20 7.22 -21.71 8.75
CA LEU A 20 8.45 -20.91 8.76
C LEU A 20 8.80 -20.36 7.38
N ALA A 21 8.45 -21.06 6.29
CA ALA A 21 8.70 -20.56 4.94
C ALA A 21 7.86 -19.32 4.61
N LYS A 22 6.58 -19.30 5.01
CA LYS A 22 5.70 -18.13 4.83
C LYS A 22 6.17 -16.92 5.62
N GLU A 23 6.60 -17.11 6.86
CA GLU A 23 7.14 -16.03 7.69
C GLU A 23 8.45 -15.48 7.09
N LYS A 24 9.41 -16.35 6.80
CA LYS A 24 10.73 -15.93 6.30
C LYS A 24 10.67 -15.32 4.91
N ILE A 25 9.77 -15.75 4.03
CA ILE A 25 9.72 -15.20 2.66
C ILE A 25 9.22 -13.76 2.64
N VAL A 26 8.26 -13.41 3.52
CA VAL A 26 7.78 -12.02 3.61
C VAL A 26 8.81 -11.12 4.30
N GLU A 27 9.55 -11.64 5.29
CA GLU A 27 10.69 -10.93 5.87
C GLU A 27 11.79 -10.68 4.84
N ASP A 28 12.08 -11.66 3.99
CA ASP A 28 13.05 -11.53 2.89
C ASP A 28 12.65 -10.40 1.93
N LEU A 29 11.36 -10.34 1.56
CA LEU A 29 10.81 -9.25 0.75
C LEU A 29 11.01 -7.87 1.39
N LEU A 30 10.72 -7.74 2.68
CA LEU A 30 10.70 -6.46 3.39
C LEU A 30 12.08 -5.97 3.79
N TYR A 31 12.90 -6.84 4.35
CA TYR A 31 14.10 -6.43 5.10
C TYR A 31 15.40 -6.68 4.35
N LYS A 32 15.42 -7.50 3.30
CA LYS A 32 16.63 -7.62 2.49
C LYS A 32 16.80 -6.42 1.56
N SER A 33 18.01 -5.88 1.60
CA SER A 33 18.46 -4.79 0.73
C SER A 33 18.66 -5.24 -0.71
N SER A 34 18.97 -6.52 -0.94
CA SER A 34 19.18 -7.09 -2.27
C SER A 34 17.88 -7.09 -3.08
N GLN A 35 17.88 -6.35 -4.19
CA GLN A 35 16.75 -6.34 -5.13
C GLN A 35 16.91 -7.50 -6.12
N PRO A 36 15.93 -8.41 -6.24
CA PRO A 36 15.98 -9.42 -7.27
C PRO A 36 15.85 -8.79 -8.65
N LYS A 37 16.41 -9.44 -9.68
CA LYS A 37 16.20 -9.02 -11.07
C LYS A 37 14.72 -9.18 -11.40
N THR A 38 14.01 -8.06 -11.57
CA THR A 38 12.56 -8.04 -11.74
C THR A 38 12.09 -8.66 -13.06
N GLY A 39 12.95 -8.75 -14.08
CA GLY A 39 12.57 -9.34 -15.36
C GLY A 39 11.35 -8.65 -15.97
N GLY A 40 10.28 -9.41 -16.23
CA GLY A 40 9.01 -8.88 -16.76
C GLY A 40 8.05 -8.30 -15.71
N PHE A 41 8.40 -8.34 -14.43
CA PHE A 41 7.57 -7.79 -13.35
C PHE A 41 7.84 -6.29 -13.15
N LYS A 42 6.82 -5.54 -12.74
CA LYS A 42 6.91 -4.08 -12.56
C LYS A 42 7.90 -3.69 -11.46
N ASN A 43 7.89 -4.44 -10.37
CA ASN A 43 8.78 -4.26 -9.22
C ASN A 43 8.85 -5.57 -8.41
N LYS A 44 9.64 -5.58 -7.31
CA LYS A 44 9.79 -6.77 -6.47
C LYS A 44 8.49 -7.20 -5.76
N PHE A 45 7.61 -6.25 -5.40
CA PHE A 45 6.33 -6.56 -4.76
C PHE A 45 5.37 -7.20 -5.76
N ASP A 46 5.33 -6.69 -6.98
CA ASP A 46 4.58 -7.28 -8.08
C ASP A 46 5.02 -8.72 -8.36
N MET A 47 6.33 -8.98 -8.37
CA MET A 47 6.86 -10.34 -8.48
C MET A 47 6.43 -11.24 -7.32
N PHE A 48 6.55 -10.76 -6.07
CA PHE A 48 6.21 -11.52 -4.88
C PHE A 48 4.73 -11.90 -4.85
N TRP A 49 3.83 -10.95 -5.09
CA TRP A 49 2.39 -11.19 -5.00
C TRP A 49 1.84 -12.04 -6.15
N GLN A 50 2.57 -12.13 -7.27
CA GLN A 50 2.24 -13.04 -8.38
C GLN A 50 2.82 -14.45 -8.22
N SER A 51 3.51 -14.74 -7.12
CA SER A 51 3.97 -16.10 -6.82
C SER A 51 2.79 -17.02 -6.47
N ASN A 52 2.82 -18.26 -6.96
CA ASN A 52 1.93 -19.36 -6.65
C ASN A 52 1.82 -19.66 -5.15
N PHE A 53 2.90 -19.52 -4.36
CA PHE A 53 2.81 -19.76 -2.91
C PHE A 53 1.88 -18.76 -2.20
N ILE A 54 1.52 -17.64 -2.84
CA ILE A 54 0.49 -16.72 -2.33
C ILE A 54 -0.85 -17.45 -2.22
N ASN A 55 -1.13 -18.46 -3.04
CA ASN A 55 -2.37 -19.24 -2.97
C ASN A 55 -2.50 -20.11 -1.71
N ILE A 56 -1.41 -20.34 -0.98
CA ILE A 56 -1.39 -21.19 0.23
C ILE A 56 -1.27 -20.40 1.53
N ILE A 57 -1.29 -19.06 1.47
CA ILE A 57 -1.39 -18.22 2.68
C ILE A 57 -2.81 -18.30 3.26
N ASN A 58 -2.91 -18.26 4.58
CA ASN A 58 -4.15 -18.38 5.33
C ASN A 58 -4.48 -17.09 6.11
N ILE A 59 -5.56 -17.12 6.89
CA ILE A 59 -6.02 -15.97 7.67
C ILE A 59 -5.00 -15.50 8.74
N ASN A 60 -4.22 -16.41 9.32
CA ASN A 60 -3.20 -16.07 10.32
C ASN A 60 -2.01 -15.37 9.65
N ASP A 61 -1.65 -15.81 8.45
CA ASP A 61 -0.58 -15.21 7.65
C ASP A 61 -0.93 -13.76 7.29
N VAL A 62 -2.13 -13.50 6.77
CA VAL A 62 -2.53 -12.13 6.38
C VAL A 62 -2.72 -11.18 7.55
N LYS A 63 -2.99 -11.69 8.76
CA LYS A 63 -3.04 -10.86 9.98
C LYS A 63 -1.67 -10.49 10.52
N ASN A 64 -0.61 -11.14 10.05
CA ASN A 64 0.75 -10.81 10.43
C ASN A 64 1.13 -9.43 9.86
N GLU A 65 1.77 -8.62 10.70
CA GLU A 65 2.19 -7.25 10.35
C GLU A 65 3.05 -7.20 9.09
N ASN A 66 3.93 -8.18 8.86
CA ASN A 66 4.78 -8.23 7.68
C ASN A 66 3.96 -8.41 6.39
N TYR A 67 2.91 -9.23 6.40
CA TYR A 67 2.05 -9.39 5.23
C TYR A 67 1.20 -8.14 4.99
N ILE A 68 0.72 -7.48 6.04
CA ILE A 68 -0.01 -6.21 5.93
C ILE A 68 0.90 -5.14 5.32
N LEU A 69 2.14 -5.03 5.80
CA LEU A 69 3.14 -4.11 5.26
C LEU A 69 3.50 -4.46 3.82
N ALA A 70 3.71 -5.73 3.49
CA ALA A 70 4.01 -6.17 2.14
C ALA A 70 2.88 -5.81 1.16
N LEU A 71 1.62 -5.94 1.57
CA LEU A 71 0.48 -5.54 0.76
C LEU A 71 0.39 -4.02 0.65
N SER A 72 0.66 -3.30 1.75
CA SER A 72 0.68 -1.84 1.75
C SER A 72 1.69 -1.27 0.75
N LEU A 73 2.86 -1.90 0.63
CA LEU A 73 3.91 -1.50 -0.31
C LEU A 73 3.54 -1.90 -1.74
N TYR A 74 2.90 -3.04 -1.94
CA TYR A 74 2.35 -3.40 -3.25
C TYR A 74 1.30 -2.39 -3.74
N ILE A 75 0.41 -1.94 -2.85
CA ILE A 75 -0.54 -0.85 -3.14
C ILE A 75 0.20 0.45 -3.44
N ARG A 76 1.17 0.85 -2.60
CA ARG A 76 1.96 2.08 -2.81
C ARG A 76 2.72 2.09 -4.13
N TYR A 77 3.25 0.95 -4.57
CA TYR A 77 3.97 0.82 -5.83
C TYR A 77 3.06 0.40 -7.00
N GLU A 78 1.81 0.90 -6.95
CA GLU A 78 0.79 0.80 -7.99
C GLU A 78 0.39 -0.64 -8.32
N THR A 79 -0.50 -1.19 -7.50
CA THR A 79 -1.25 -2.43 -7.77
C THR A 79 -1.74 -2.47 -9.22
N ASN A 80 -1.53 -3.61 -9.87
CA ASN A 80 -1.94 -3.88 -11.25
C ASN A 80 -2.87 -5.10 -11.37
N ASN A 81 -3.00 -5.91 -10.32
CA ASN A 81 -3.73 -7.18 -10.37
C ASN A 81 -4.81 -7.23 -9.28
N LYS A 82 -6.06 -7.12 -9.70
CA LYS A 82 -7.23 -7.14 -8.81
C LYS A 82 -7.39 -8.47 -8.05
N ASN A 83 -6.92 -9.58 -8.61
CA ASN A 83 -7.13 -10.90 -8.01
C ASN A 83 -6.36 -11.04 -6.69
N ILE A 84 -5.17 -10.42 -6.58
CA ILE A 84 -4.40 -10.37 -5.33
C ILE A 84 -5.20 -9.63 -4.25
N CYS A 85 -5.80 -8.49 -4.59
CA CYS A 85 -6.64 -7.73 -3.67
C CYS A 85 -7.86 -8.54 -3.22
N ILE A 86 -8.57 -9.17 -4.15
CA ILE A 86 -9.75 -10.01 -3.86
C ILE A 86 -9.36 -11.18 -2.95
N GLN A 87 -8.26 -11.87 -3.26
CA GLN A 87 -7.80 -13.01 -2.48
C GLN A 87 -7.49 -12.62 -1.04
N TYR A 88 -6.75 -11.52 -0.84
CA TYR A 88 -6.38 -11.06 0.50
C TYR A 88 -7.60 -10.57 1.28
N LEU A 89 -8.48 -9.81 0.62
CA LEU A 89 -9.73 -9.31 1.17
C LEU A 89 -10.66 -10.43 1.64
N ASN A 90 -10.74 -11.53 0.89
CA ASN A 90 -11.52 -12.73 1.25
C ASN A 90 -10.95 -13.45 2.48
N LEU A 91 -9.66 -13.30 2.78
CA LEU A 91 -9.05 -13.87 3.98
C LEU A 91 -9.32 -12.99 5.21
N ASP A 92 -9.07 -11.68 5.11
CA ASP A 92 -9.34 -10.74 6.21
C ASP A 92 -9.51 -9.30 5.73
N LEU A 93 -10.75 -8.80 5.81
CA LEU A 93 -11.12 -7.44 5.43
C LEU A 93 -10.40 -6.36 6.25
N GLN A 94 -10.22 -6.56 7.56
CA GLN A 94 -9.64 -5.54 8.42
C GLN A 94 -8.15 -5.34 8.13
N SER A 95 -7.42 -6.44 7.94
CA SER A 95 -6.01 -6.43 7.52
C SER A 95 -5.86 -5.80 6.13
N PHE A 96 -6.80 -6.07 5.22
CA PHE A 96 -6.83 -5.42 3.90
C PHE A 96 -7.00 -3.90 4.01
N ILE A 97 -7.98 -3.42 4.79
CA ILE A 97 -8.18 -1.98 5.04
C ILE A 97 -6.93 -1.37 5.71
N LEU A 98 -6.30 -2.08 6.64
CA LEU A 98 -5.08 -1.62 7.31
C LEU A 98 -3.92 -1.48 6.32
N ALA A 99 -3.75 -2.42 5.39
CA ALA A 99 -2.76 -2.32 4.33
C ALA A 99 -2.99 -1.10 3.43
N ILE A 100 -4.24 -0.79 3.06
CA ILE A 100 -4.56 0.44 2.32
C ILE A 100 -4.15 1.67 3.14
N ARG A 101 -4.44 1.70 4.44
CA ARG A 101 -4.03 2.83 5.31
C ARG A 101 -2.50 2.99 5.36
N TYR A 102 -1.76 1.90 5.52
CA TYR A 102 -0.30 1.91 5.59
C TYR A 102 0.38 2.23 4.25
N SER A 103 -0.32 2.02 3.14
CA SER A 103 0.21 2.34 1.81
C SER A 103 0.51 3.83 1.64
N GLY A 104 -0.13 4.71 2.42
CA GLY A 104 0.09 6.15 2.39
C GLY A 104 -0.59 6.86 1.21
N ILE A 105 -1.46 6.16 0.46
CA ILE A 105 -2.13 6.75 -0.72
C ILE A 105 -3.45 7.48 -0.38
N ILE A 106 -3.88 7.50 0.89
CA ILE A 106 -5.17 8.05 1.34
C ILE A 106 -5.43 9.45 0.79
N LEU A 107 -4.46 10.36 0.90
CA LEU A 107 -4.63 11.75 0.46
C LEU A 107 -4.29 11.97 -1.02
N ASN A 108 -3.75 10.96 -1.70
CA ASN A 108 -3.42 11.02 -3.11
C ASN A 108 -4.57 10.45 -3.94
N SER A 109 -5.55 11.29 -4.28
CA SER A 109 -6.73 10.90 -5.08
C SER A 109 -6.37 10.36 -6.47
N ASP A 110 -5.26 10.85 -7.03
CA ASP A 110 -4.83 10.54 -8.39
C ASP A 110 -4.01 9.24 -8.47
N HIS A 111 -3.77 8.60 -7.32
CA HIS A 111 -3.02 7.35 -7.28
C HIS A 111 -3.78 6.23 -8.00
N SER A 112 -3.12 5.59 -8.97
CA SER A 112 -3.73 4.60 -9.88
C SER A 112 -4.37 3.40 -9.17
N SER A 113 -3.84 2.99 -8.01
CA SER A 113 -4.42 1.92 -7.19
C SER A 113 -5.86 2.15 -6.77
N TRP A 114 -6.33 3.40 -6.65
CA TRP A 114 -7.73 3.67 -6.33
C TRP A 114 -8.68 3.09 -7.38
N GLY A 115 -8.29 3.07 -8.65
CA GLY A 115 -9.09 2.46 -9.71
C GLY A 115 -9.37 0.98 -9.45
N ILE A 116 -8.33 0.21 -9.07
CA ILE A 116 -8.50 -1.21 -8.73
C ILE A 116 -9.29 -1.39 -7.45
N LEU A 117 -9.00 -0.60 -6.41
CA LEU A 117 -9.68 -0.73 -5.11
C LEU A 117 -11.18 -0.45 -5.21
N LYS A 118 -11.60 0.52 -6.03
CA LYS A 118 -13.01 0.82 -6.30
C LYS A 118 -13.69 -0.33 -7.05
N VAL A 119 -13.07 -0.85 -8.11
CA VAL A 119 -13.58 -2.02 -8.85
C VAL A 119 -13.76 -3.23 -7.93
N VAL A 120 -12.78 -3.50 -7.05
CA VAL A 120 -12.87 -4.61 -6.09
C VAL A 120 -14.01 -4.41 -5.08
N ALA A 121 -14.20 -3.18 -4.59
CA ALA A 121 -15.29 -2.87 -3.65
C ALA A 121 -16.67 -3.00 -4.30
N GLU A 122 -16.81 -2.57 -5.55
CA GLU A 122 -18.04 -2.72 -6.35
C GLU A 122 -18.33 -4.19 -6.66
N GLU A 123 -17.34 -4.95 -7.12
CA GLU A 123 -17.50 -6.37 -7.50
C GLU A 123 -17.92 -7.26 -6.31
N LEU A 124 -17.38 -7.00 -5.13
CA LEU A 124 -17.65 -7.83 -3.94
C LEU A 124 -18.82 -7.32 -3.09
N ALA A 125 -19.32 -6.11 -3.35
CA ALA A 125 -20.43 -5.50 -2.61
C ALA A 125 -20.27 -5.55 -1.08
N ILE A 126 -19.04 -5.32 -0.58
CA ILE A 126 -18.74 -5.34 0.86
C ILE A 126 -18.99 -3.95 1.45
N ASP A 127 -20.10 -3.79 2.18
CA ASP A 127 -20.52 -2.51 2.76
C ASP A 127 -19.43 -1.79 3.57
N GLN A 128 -18.66 -2.55 4.35
CA GLN A 128 -17.59 -1.98 5.17
C GLN A 128 -16.46 -1.38 4.32
N LEU A 129 -16.09 -2.05 3.22
CA LEU A 129 -15.06 -1.55 2.29
C LEU A 129 -15.58 -0.35 1.51
N SER A 130 -16.82 -0.40 1.03
CA SER A 130 -17.48 0.71 0.34
C SER A 130 -17.59 1.95 1.23
N ASN A 131 -17.98 1.78 2.50
CA ASN A 131 -18.01 2.86 3.48
C ASN A 131 -16.61 3.44 3.76
N PHE A 132 -15.59 2.59 3.84
CA PHE A 132 -14.20 3.04 3.97
C PHE A 132 -13.77 3.89 2.77
N ILE A 133 -14.01 3.42 1.54
CA ILE A 133 -13.66 4.17 0.32
C ILE A 133 -14.38 5.52 0.28
N ARG A 134 -15.69 5.57 0.55
CA ARG A 134 -16.45 6.82 0.60
C ARG A 134 -15.90 7.80 1.64
N THR A 135 -15.45 7.28 2.78
CA THR A 135 -14.81 8.10 3.82
C THR A 135 -13.49 8.69 3.31
N VAL A 136 -12.69 7.89 2.59
CA VAL A 136 -11.43 8.36 1.98
C VAL A 136 -11.68 9.42 0.92
N GLU A 137 -12.68 9.22 0.04
CA GLU A 137 -13.05 10.21 -0.98
C GLU A 137 -13.44 11.54 -0.34
N HIS A 138 -14.25 11.51 0.72
CA HIS A 138 -14.57 12.72 1.47
C HIS A 138 -13.32 13.41 2.05
N LEU A 139 -12.38 12.65 2.61
CA LEU A 139 -11.12 13.21 3.11
C LEU A 139 -10.27 13.84 2.00
N GLN A 140 -10.23 13.23 0.82
CA GLN A 140 -9.52 13.75 -0.35
C GLN A 140 -10.13 15.07 -0.84
N GLU A 141 -11.46 15.16 -0.89
CA GLU A 141 -12.18 16.40 -1.23
C GLU A 141 -11.86 17.51 -0.22
N GLN A 142 -11.97 17.22 1.08
CA GLN A 142 -11.64 18.19 2.13
C GLN A 142 -10.18 18.64 2.09
N TYR A 143 -9.26 17.74 1.78
CA TYR A 143 -7.85 18.08 1.60
C TYR A 143 -7.64 19.03 0.42
N LYS A 144 -8.31 18.78 -0.72
CA LYS A 144 -8.27 19.65 -1.89
C LYS A 144 -8.79 21.05 -1.59
N PHE A 145 -9.95 21.17 -0.93
CA PHE A 145 -10.48 22.49 -0.53
C PHE A 145 -9.51 23.26 0.35
N ARG A 146 -8.87 22.60 1.33
CA ARG A 146 -7.88 23.24 2.20
C ARG A 146 -6.63 23.69 1.45
N LEU A 147 -6.19 22.94 0.44
CA LEU A 147 -5.07 23.34 -0.41
C LEU A 147 -5.42 24.58 -1.25
N GLU A 148 -6.62 24.64 -1.79
CA GLU A 148 -7.11 25.80 -2.55
C GLU A 148 -7.17 27.05 -1.67
N ASP A 149 -7.74 26.94 -0.47
CA ASP A 149 -7.77 28.03 0.53
C ASP A 149 -6.36 28.48 0.91
N TYR A 150 -5.45 27.53 1.14
CA TYR A 150 -4.06 27.83 1.47
C TYR A 150 -3.36 28.59 0.34
N GLU A 151 -3.51 28.16 -0.91
CA GLU A 151 -2.89 28.84 -2.06
C GLU A 151 -3.52 30.22 -2.29
N ASP A 152 -4.83 30.40 -2.08
CA ASP A 152 -5.47 31.73 -2.12
C ASP A 152 -4.92 32.66 -1.03
N ILE A 153 -4.82 32.19 0.22
CA ILE A 153 -4.22 32.96 1.31
C ILE A 153 -2.76 33.31 1.00
N LYS A 154 -1.97 32.35 0.54
CA LYS A 154 -0.56 32.53 0.17
C LYS A 154 -0.40 33.57 -0.95
N ASN A 155 -1.25 33.52 -1.97
CA ASN A 155 -1.26 34.49 -3.07
C ASN A 155 -1.68 35.89 -2.60
N LYS A 156 -2.69 35.99 -1.73
CA LYS A 156 -3.14 37.26 -1.14
C LYS A 156 -2.09 37.90 -0.24
N LEU A 157 -1.44 37.08 0.58
CA LEU A 157 -0.39 37.55 1.47
C LEU A 157 0.86 37.97 0.68
N ASN A 158 1.14 37.34 -0.47
CA ASN A 158 2.30 37.60 -1.32
C ASN A 158 3.61 37.66 -0.50
N ILE A 159 3.66 36.87 0.58
CA ILE A 159 4.77 36.82 1.54
C ILE A 159 5.81 35.90 0.90
N GLY A 160 6.85 36.49 0.31
CA GLY A 160 8.04 35.75 -0.09
C GLY A 160 8.70 35.08 1.13
N GLN A 161 9.53 34.05 0.90
CA GLN A 161 10.24 33.33 1.96
C GLN A 161 10.97 34.26 2.94
N ILE A 162 11.50 35.39 2.46
CA ILE A 162 12.17 36.41 3.28
C ILE A 162 11.17 37.06 4.25
N THR A 163 9.99 37.44 3.81
CA THR A 163 8.96 38.07 4.65
C THR A 163 8.43 37.09 5.70
N ALA A 164 8.28 35.81 5.36
CA ALA A 164 7.93 34.77 6.32
C ALA A 164 9.02 34.55 7.38
N MET A 165 10.30 34.57 6.98
CA MET A 165 11.44 34.50 7.90
C MET A 165 11.52 35.72 8.83
N VAL A 166 11.21 36.93 8.32
CA VAL A 166 11.16 38.17 9.13
C VAL A 166 10.04 38.12 10.16
N PHE A 167 8.85 37.63 9.80
CA PHE A 167 7.78 37.45 10.80
C PHE A 167 8.13 36.37 11.83
N GLY A 168 8.79 35.28 11.41
CA GLY A 168 9.29 34.24 12.32
C GLY A 168 10.36 34.76 13.29
N SER A 169 11.26 35.65 12.85
CA SER A 169 12.28 36.23 13.71
C SER A 169 11.72 37.28 14.68
N ILE A 170 10.64 37.99 14.31
CA ILE A 170 9.93 38.92 15.21
C ILE A 170 9.20 38.17 16.34
N TYR A 171 8.71 36.96 16.10
CA TYR A 171 8.07 36.12 17.12
C TYR A 171 9.05 35.29 17.97
N ALA A 172 10.32 35.22 17.58
CA ALA A 172 11.38 34.54 18.32
C ALA A 172 12.12 35.47 19.32
N TYR A 173 11.61 36.68 19.53
CA TYR A 173 12.07 37.68 20.50
C TYR A 173 10.98 37.93 21.54
#